data_AF-A0A4Z0AGM4-F1
#
_entry.id   AF-A0A4Z0AGM4-F1
#
_cell.length_a   1.000
_cell.length_b   1.000
_cell.length_c   1.000
_cell.angle_alpha   90.00
_cell.angle_beta   90.00
_cell.angle_gamma   90.00
#
_symmetry.space_group_name_H-M   'P 1'
#
loop_
_entity.id
_entity.type
_entity.pdbx_description
1 polymer ?
#
loop_
_entity_poly.entity_id
_entity_poly.type
_entity_poly.pdbx_seq_one_letter_code
_entity_poly.pdbx_strand_id
1 'polypeptide(L)'
;MNAPRTAGPIKAVIFDMDGLLLDTEGIYTEVTQIIAERYGRTYDWGIKQHIIGRGAQDLADYVVKALDLPITAAEFLKIREPLMSERFPKALGM
;
A
#
# COMPACT_ATOMS: atom_id res chain seq x y z
N MET A 1 -16.99 -16.10 29.89
CA MET A 1 -16.18 -17.28 29.51
C MET A 1 -16.59 -17.68 28.11
N ASN A 2 -15.73 -17.52 27.11
CA ASN A 2 -16.04 -17.95 25.74
C ASN A 2 -15.61 -19.41 25.60
N ALA A 3 -16.57 -20.30 25.33
CA ALA A 3 -16.30 -21.71 25.08
C ALA A 3 -15.38 -21.86 23.85
N PRO A 4 -14.47 -22.84 23.83
CA PRO A 4 -13.62 -23.08 22.67
C PRO A 4 -14.50 -23.53 21.52
N ARG A 5 -14.54 -22.74 20.45
CA ARG A 5 -15.15 -23.17 19.19
C ARG A 5 -14.29 -24.27 18.59
N THR A 6 -14.72 -25.52 18.67
CA THR A 6 -14.18 -26.59 17.84
C THR A 6 -14.63 -26.31 16.41
N ALA A 7 -13.74 -25.73 15.59
CA ALA A 7 -14.01 -25.54 14.18
C ALA A 7 -14.22 -26.93 13.55
N GLY A 8 -15.38 -27.13 12.90
CA GLY A 8 -15.60 -28.30 12.05
C GLY A 8 -14.60 -28.33 10.89
N PRO A 9 -14.56 -29.42 10.10
CA PRO A 9 -13.61 -29.54 9.00
C PRO A 9 -13.71 -28.33 8.05
N ILE A 10 -12.56 -27.71 7.75
CA ILE A 10 -12.47 -26.59 6.81
C ILE A 10 -12.85 -27.11 5.42
N LYS A 11 -13.87 -26.50 4.80
CA LYS A 11 -14.37 -26.92 3.48
C LYS A 11 -13.85 -26.07 2.32
N ALA A 12 -13.41 -24.84 2.61
CA ALA A 12 -12.92 -23.89 1.63
C ALA A 12 -12.02 -22.85 2.31
N VAL A 13 -11.14 -22.22 1.52
CA VAL A 13 -10.27 -21.11 1.93
C VAL A 13 -10.41 -20.00 0.89
N ILE A 14 -10.48 -18.75 1.35
CA ILE A 14 -10.43 -17.56 0.49
C ILE A 14 -9.07 -16.92 0.75
N PHE A 15 -8.29 -16.77 -0.31
CA PHE A 15 -7.01 -16.09 -0.27
C PHE A 15 -7.22 -14.65 -0.70
N ASP A 16 -6.64 -13.72 0.07
CA ASP A 16 -6.43 -12.37 -0.40
C ASP A 16 -5.40 -12.36 -1.53
N MET A 17 -5.47 -11.38 -2.42
CA MET A 17 -4.55 -11.28 -3.56
C MET A 17 -3.30 -10.47 -3.19
N ASP A 18 -3.53 -9.24 -2.75
CA ASP A 18 -2.49 -8.25 -2.49
C ASP A 18 -1.74 -8.56 -1.20
N GLY A 19 -0.40 -8.61 -1.26
CA GLY A 19 0.43 -8.90 -0.10
C GLY A 19 0.30 -10.34 0.44
N LEU A 20 -0.41 -11.23 -0.27
CA LEU A 20 -0.53 -12.65 0.06
C LEU A 20 -0.19 -13.56 -1.12
N LEU A 21 -0.88 -13.41 -2.26
CA LEU A 21 -0.57 -14.18 -3.48
C LEU A 21 0.46 -13.47 -4.36
N LEU A 22 0.43 -12.13 -4.36
CA LEU A 22 1.32 -11.28 -5.13
C LEU A 22 2.05 -10.32 -4.21
N ASP A 23 3.34 -10.09 -4.49
CA ASP A 23 4.13 -9.06 -3.83
C ASP A 23 3.83 -7.68 -4.41
N THR A 24 2.68 -7.12 -4.00
CA THR A 24 2.28 -5.76 -4.35
C THR A 24 2.78 -4.72 -3.35
N GLU A 25 3.20 -5.12 -2.15
CA GLU A 25 3.76 -4.25 -1.12
C GLU A 25 5.09 -3.60 -1.53
N GLY A 26 5.94 -4.34 -2.26
CA GLY A 26 7.15 -3.78 -2.87
C GLY A 26 6.82 -2.65 -3.84
N ILE A 27 5.83 -2.86 -4.71
CA ILE A 27 5.40 -1.88 -5.72
C ILE A 27 4.83 -0.61 -5.06
N TYR A 28 3.96 -0.75 -4.06
CA TYR A 28 3.43 0.39 -3.31
C TYR A 28 4.53 1.25 -2.68
N THR A 29 5.56 0.59 -2.15
CA THR A 29 6.72 1.26 -1.53
C THR A 29 7.55 1.99 -2.57
N GLU A 30 7.91 1.30 -3.65
CA GLU A 30 8.74 1.84 -4.73
C GLU A 30 8.12 3.10 -5.33
N VAL A 31 6.84 3.05 -5.70
CA VAL A 31 6.18 4.19 -6.34
C VAL A 31 6.03 5.38 -5.39
N THR A 32 5.71 5.13 -4.12
CA THR A 32 5.61 6.22 -3.13
C THR A 32 6.97 6.89 -2.95
N GLN A 33 8.05 6.11 -2.91
CA GLN A 33 9.42 6.60 -2.87
C GLN A 33 9.76 7.41 -4.13
N ILE A 34 9.45 6.92 -5.33
CA ILE A 34 9.66 7.66 -6.60
C ILE A 34 8.96 9.02 -6.58
N ILE A 35 7.75 9.10 -6.05
CA ILE A 35 7.02 10.38 -5.95
C ILE A 35 7.69 11.28 -4.92
N ALA A 36 8.07 10.77 -3.75
CA ALA A 36 8.76 11.52 -2.71
C ALA A 36 10.09 12.12 -3.19
N GLU A 37 10.89 11.32 -3.92
CA GLU A 37 12.20 11.72 -4.46
C GLU A 37 12.10 12.89 -5.44
N ARG A 38 11.01 12.99 -6.22
CA ARG A 38 10.76 14.13 -7.12
C ARG A 38 10.67 15.47 -6.38
N TYR A 39 10.31 15.43 -5.10
CA TYR A 39 10.22 16.61 -4.23
C TYR A 39 11.38 16.69 -3.23
N GLY A 40 12.44 15.89 -3.40
CA GLY A 40 13.59 15.87 -2.50
C GLY A 40 13.26 15.33 -1.11
N ARG A 41 12.24 14.47 -0.98
CA ARG A 41 11.83 13.85 0.28
C ARG A 41 12.15 12.36 0.27
N THR A 42 12.28 11.78 1.47
CA THR A 42 12.54 10.35 1.65
C THR A 42 11.34 9.69 2.30
N TYR A 43 10.84 8.63 1.69
CA TYR A 43 9.76 7.81 2.23
C TYR A 43 10.37 6.59 2.94
N ASP A 44 10.41 6.65 4.27
CA ASP A 44 11.02 5.63 5.11
C ASP A 44 10.00 4.69 5.77
N TRP A 45 10.51 3.71 6.51
CA TRP A 45 9.67 2.78 7.28
C TRP A 45 8.82 3.50 8.34
N GLY A 46 9.33 4.61 8.89
CA GLY A 46 8.67 5.48 9.84
C GLY A 46 7.31 5.96 9.32
N ILE A 47 7.25 6.37 8.06
CA ILE A 47 6.03 6.82 7.38
C ILE A 47 5.22 5.62 6.86
N LYS A 48 5.89 4.59 6.34
CA LYS A 48 5.22 3.40 5.79
C LYS A 48 4.33 2.69 6.80
N GLN A 49 4.79 2.48 8.02
CA GLN A 49 4.00 1.76 9.03
C GLN A 49 2.65 2.45 9.34
N HIS A 50 2.56 3.76 9.16
CA HIS A 50 1.36 4.52 9.47
C HIS A 50 0.30 4.45 8.39
N ILE A 51 0.63 4.00 7.17
CA ILE A 51 -0.30 3.92 6.05
C ILE A 51 -0.80 2.51 5.76
N ILE A 52 -0.19 1.47 6.35
CA ILE A 52 -0.61 0.08 6.17
C ILE A 52 -2.07 -0.08 6.62
N GLY A 53 -2.88 -0.69 5.75
CA GLY A 53 -4.32 -0.91 6.01
C GLY A 53 -5.22 0.31 5.82
N ARG A 54 -4.67 1.47 5.40
CA ARG A 54 -5.48 2.65 5.08
C ARG A 54 -6.01 2.61 3.65
N GLY A 55 -7.15 3.25 3.44
CA GLY A 55 -7.68 3.50 2.10
C GLY A 55 -6.78 4.45 1.30
N ALA A 56 -6.94 4.45 -0.03
CA ALA A 56 -6.08 5.22 -0.93
C ALA A 56 -6.07 6.74 -0.64
N GLN A 57 -7.23 7.31 -0.28
CA GLN A 57 -7.35 8.74 0.07
C GLN A 57 -6.63 9.06 1.39
N ASP A 58 -6.90 8.31 2.45
CA ASP A 58 -6.26 8.51 3.75
C ASP A 58 -4.74 8.35 3.69
N LEU A 59 -4.27 7.40 2.88
CA LEU A 59 -2.85 7.21 2.59
C LEU A 59 -2.28 8.46 1.89
N ALA A 60 -2.93 8.95 0.84
CA ALA A 60 -2.45 10.11 0.09
C ALA A 60 -2.41 11.37 0.95
N ASP A 61 -3.45 11.60 1.75
CA ASP A 61 -3.50 12.71 2.72
C ASP A 61 -2.37 12.61 3.74
N TYR A 62 -2.12 11.41 4.28
CA TYR A 62 -1.05 11.20 5.23
C TYR A 62 0.32 11.43 4.61
N VAL A 63 0.60 10.85 3.44
CA VAL A 63 1.91 10.95 2.77
C VAL A 63 2.23 12.40 2.39
N VAL A 64 1.27 13.12 1.81
CA VAL A 64 1.44 14.54 1.44
C VAL A 64 1.77 15.38 2.68
N LYS A 65 1.07 15.16 3.79
CA LYS A 65 1.31 15.89 5.05
C LYS A 65 2.62 15.49 5.72
N ALA A 66 2.91 14.19 5.81
CA ALA A 66 4.09 13.66 6.49
C ALA A 66 5.39 14.04 5.77
N LEU A 67 5.37 14.08 4.44
CA LEU A 67 6.51 14.47 3.62
C LEU A 67 6.52 15.96 3.26
N ASP A 68 5.51 16.74 3.68
CA ASP A 68 5.38 18.15 3.36
C ASP A 68 5.57 18.40 1.86
N LEU A 69 4.76 17.70 1.05
CA LEU A 69 4.82 17.77 -0.41
C LEU A 69 4.03 18.99 -0.92
N PRO A 70 4.54 19.71 -1.93
CA PRO A 70 3.86 20.86 -2.53
C PRO A 70 2.77 20.44 -3.54
N ILE A 71 2.00 19.39 -3.23
CA ILE A 71 0.89 18.87 -4.03
C ILE A 71 -0.28 18.45 -3.14
N THR A 72 -1.46 18.34 -3.71
CA THR A 72 -2.65 17.79 -3.03
C THR A 72 -2.65 16.26 -3.03
N ALA A 73 -3.41 15.65 -2.12
CA ALA A 73 -3.63 14.20 -2.11
C ALA A 73 -4.24 13.68 -3.42
N ALA A 74 -5.12 14.47 -4.05
CA ALA A 74 -5.70 14.13 -5.34
C ALA A 74 -4.65 14.11 -6.47
N GLU A 75 -3.73 15.08 -6.49
CA GLU A 75 -2.61 15.10 -7.44
C GLU A 75 -1.64 13.95 -7.18
N PHE A 76 -1.35 13.65 -5.90
CA PHE A 76 -0.54 12.50 -5.53
C PHE A 76 -1.12 11.20 -6.11
N LEU A 77 -2.43 10.97 -5.96
CA LEU A 77 -3.10 9.78 -6.51
C LEU A 77 -3.07 9.74 -8.05
N LYS A 78 -3.26 10.88 -8.72
CA LYS A 78 -3.15 10.98 -10.18
C LYS A 78 -1.74 10.65 -10.69
N ILE A 79 -0.70 11.02 -9.95
CA ILE A 79 0.69 10.67 -10.29
C ILE A 79 0.95 9.19 -10.00
N ARG A 80 0.37 8.66 -8.91
CA ARG A 80 0.57 7.28 -8.45
C ARG A 80 -0.05 6.24 -9.38
N GLU A 81 -1.25 6.50 -9.88
CA GLU A 81 -2.02 5.56 -10.71
C GLU A 81 -1.23 5.01 -11.93
N PRO A 82 -0.66 5.84 -12.84
CA PRO A 82 0.07 5.31 -13.99
C PRO A 82 1.33 4.54 -13.58
N LEU A 83 2.02 4.98 -12.52
CA LEU A 83 3.22 4.31 -12.02
C LEU A 83 2.92 2.92 -11.45
N MET A 84 1.77 2.78 -10.78
CA MET A 84 1.23 1.51 -10.29
C MET A 84 0.85 0.60 -11.45
N SER A 85 0.06 1.12 -12.40
CA SER A 85 -0.47 0.35 -13.54
C SER A 85 0.64 -0.25 -14.41
N GLU A 86 1.75 0.47 -14.58
CA GLU A 86 2.94 -0.02 -15.30
C GLU A 86 3.65 -1.18 -14.57
N ARG A 87 3.57 -1.21 -13.23
CA ARG A 87 4.35 -2.13 -12.38
C ARG A 87 3.56 -3.36 -11.96
N PHE A 88 2.25 -3.25 -11.74
CA PHE A 88 1.43 -4.39 -11.31
C PHE A 88 1.56 -5.64 -12.20
N PRO A 89 1.64 -5.55 -13.55
CA PRO A 89 1.86 -6.72 -14.39
C PRO A 89 3.20 -7.44 -14.15
N LYS A 90 4.13 -6.79 -13.45
CA LYS A 90 5.47 -7.31 -13.09
C LYS A 90 5.54 -7.78 -11.64
N ALA A 91 4.42 -7.75 -10.90
CA ALA A 91 4.38 -8.23 -9.52
C ALA A 91 4.81 -9.70 -9.47
N LEU A 92 5.71 -10.02 -8.52
CA LEU A 92 6.16 -11.38 -8.30
C LEU A 92 5.11 -12.16 -7.51
N GLY A 93 5.03 -13.47 -7.73
CA GLY A 93 4.30 -14.35 -6.83
C GLY A 93 5.03 -14.47 -5.49
N MET A 94 4.26 -14.56 -4.40
CA MET A 94 4.77 -14.85 -3.06
C MET A 94 4.88 -16.35 -2.78
#